data_AF-A0A1D2WI55-F1
#
_entry.id   AF-A0A1D2WI55-F1
#
_cell.length_a   1.000
_cell.length_b   1.000
_cell.length_c   1.000
_cell.angle_alpha   90.00
_cell.angle_beta   90.00
_cell.angle_gamma   90.00
#
_symmetry.space_group_name_H-M   'P 1'
#
loop_
_entity.id
_entity.type
_entity.pdbx_description
1 polymer ?
#
loop_
_entity_poly.entity_id
_entity_poly.type
_entity_poly.pdbx_seq_one_letter_code
_entity_poly.pdbx_strand_id
1 'polypeptide(L)'
;MADKKEVIQNWPLETGDYAVGNVESPVAVVSLGSNMNDELVAAGAAISGPLHTENLGIEKVVANIISNSNIRYVLICGSEVQGHITGKTVEALYENGIDEEKKSIIGSPGAIPFVENLPVEAVERFQKQVSIVSMINNEDVSEISSKIDECISNDPGAYDEDAMIVEFNETPEEEFEVDEVTFSDDSAVDLASIVLLEVENRISMMNNEIKQIASLEKISSGYYAGKIEGIVIGFILTLVFLIIIIQGL
;
A
#
# COMPACT_ATOMS: atom_id res chain seq x y z
N MET A 1 19.77 -21.98 12.02
CA MET A 1 19.59 -20.58 11.57
C MET A 1 19.29 -20.66 10.09
N ALA A 2 18.26 -19.95 9.64
CA ALA A 2 17.89 -19.91 8.22
C ALA A 2 19.03 -19.30 7.41
N ASP A 3 19.22 -19.76 6.17
CA ASP A 3 20.25 -19.20 5.29
C ASP A 3 19.87 -17.77 4.88
N LYS A 4 20.84 -16.86 4.83
CA LYS A 4 20.61 -15.44 4.55
C LYS A 4 21.56 -14.94 3.48
N LYS A 5 21.05 -14.06 2.62
CA LYS A 5 21.85 -13.38 1.59
C LYS A 5 22.07 -11.93 1.98
N GLU A 6 23.20 -11.38 1.53
CA GLU A 6 23.50 -9.97 1.69
C GLU A 6 22.45 -9.13 0.94
N VAL A 7 21.89 -8.16 1.64
CA VAL A 7 20.95 -7.20 1.06
C VAL A 7 21.75 -6.13 0.32
N ILE A 8 21.27 -5.75 -0.87
CA ILE A 8 21.92 -4.72 -1.67
C ILE A 8 22.03 -3.39 -0.91
N GLN A 9 23.04 -2.60 -1.23
CA GLN A 9 23.21 -1.28 -0.62
C GLN A 9 22.03 -0.37 -0.95
N ASN A 10 21.61 0.42 0.04
CA ASN A 10 20.49 1.37 -0.05
C ASN A 10 19.12 0.72 -0.31
N TRP A 11 18.95 -0.58 -0.03
CA TRP A 11 17.62 -1.16 0.00
C TRP A 11 16.78 -0.53 1.13
N PRO A 12 15.48 -0.23 0.91
CA PRO A 12 14.71 -0.41 -0.33
C PRO A 12 15.04 0.63 -1.42
N LEU A 13 15.05 0.21 -2.69
CA LEU A 13 15.45 1.07 -3.82
C LEU A 13 14.35 2.06 -4.21
N GLU A 14 13.11 1.60 -4.23
CA GLU A 14 11.97 2.43 -4.59
C GLU A 14 11.52 3.27 -3.39
N THR A 15 11.41 4.58 -3.60
CA THR A 15 10.92 5.51 -2.59
C THR A 15 9.42 5.38 -2.40
N GLY A 16 8.97 5.56 -1.16
CA GLY A 16 7.56 5.49 -0.80
C GLY A 16 7.34 5.73 0.68
N ASP A 17 6.08 5.59 1.10
CA ASP A 17 5.70 5.60 2.50
C ASP A 17 5.83 4.17 3.06
N TYR A 18 6.88 3.94 3.84
CA TYR A 18 7.11 2.69 4.55
C TYR A 18 8.05 2.89 5.74
N ALA A 19 7.96 1.98 6.71
CA ALA A 19 8.96 1.79 7.74
C ALA A 19 9.85 0.60 7.37
N VAL A 20 11.16 0.72 7.64
CA VAL A 20 12.14 -0.35 7.42
C VAL A 20 12.56 -0.94 8.77
N GLY A 21 12.51 -2.26 8.86
CA GLY A 21 12.87 -3.03 10.04
C GLY A 21 14.16 -3.82 9.85
N ASN A 22 14.13 -5.08 10.30
CA ASN A 22 15.27 -5.98 10.09
C ASN A 22 15.32 -6.44 8.63
N VAL A 23 16.30 -5.97 7.87
CA VAL A 23 16.46 -6.29 6.44
C VAL A 23 16.68 -7.78 6.14
N GLU A 24 17.06 -8.58 7.14
CA GLU A 24 17.15 -10.05 7.02
C GLU A 24 15.85 -10.78 7.39
N SER A 25 14.82 -10.06 7.86
CA SER A 25 13.53 -10.67 8.18
C SER A 25 12.85 -11.22 6.91
N PRO A 26 12.18 -12.39 7.00
CA PRO A 26 11.50 -12.97 5.85
C PRO A 26 10.15 -12.34 5.54
N VAL A 27 9.68 -11.35 6.29
CA VAL A 27 8.30 -10.83 6.18
C VAL A 27 8.28 -9.39 5.70
N ALA A 28 7.60 -9.13 4.57
CA ALA A 28 7.14 -7.81 4.18
C ALA A 28 5.65 -7.67 4.53
N VAL A 29 5.22 -6.47 4.91
CA VAL A 29 3.82 -6.20 5.25
C VAL A 29 3.26 -5.06 4.41
N VAL A 30 2.07 -5.28 3.86
CA VAL A 30 1.28 -4.31 3.12
C VAL A 30 0.05 -3.99 3.96
N SER A 31 -0.03 -2.76 4.49
CA SER A 31 -1.10 -2.33 5.41
C SER A 31 -2.30 -1.67 4.73
N LEU A 32 -2.34 -1.70 3.39
CA LEU A 32 -3.43 -1.16 2.56
C LEU A 32 -3.83 0.27 2.95
N GLY A 33 -5.10 0.50 3.32
CA GLY A 33 -5.62 1.80 3.74
C GLY A 33 -5.32 2.16 5.20
N SER A 34 -4.65 1.29 5.97
CA SER A 34 -4.41 1.47 7.40
C SER A 34 -2.99 1.96 7.68
N ASN A 35 -2.86 2.77 8.73
CA ASN A 35 -1.58 3.30 9.19
C ASN A 35 -1.13 2.54 10.45
N MET A 36 -0.14 1.66 10.30
CA MET A 36 0.41 0.82 11.38
C MET A 36 1.85 0.36 11.10
N ASN A 37 2.61 1.13 10.31
CA ASN A 37 3.90 0.69 9.77
C ASN A 37 4.93 0.43 10.86
N ASP A 38 5.05 1.34 11.82
CA ASP A 38 6.04 1.29 12.88
C ASP A 38 5.78 0.11 13.82
N GLU A 39 4.52 -0.16 14.14
CA GLU A 39 4.12 -1.30 14.98
C GLU A 39 4.49 -2.63 14.34
N LEU A 40 4.27 -2.78 13.03
CA LEU A 40 4.51 -4.03 12.31
C LEU A 40 6.01 -4.28 12.04
N VAL A 41 6.78 -3.21 11.85
CA VAL A 41 8.25 -3.29 11.86
C VAL A 41 8.77 -3.66 13.24
N ALA A 42 8.22 -3.07 14.31
CA ALA A 42 8.58 -3.43 15.68
C ALA A 42 8.23 -4.90 16.03
N ALA A 43 7.19 -5.45 15.39
CA ALA A 43 6.85 -6.87 15.46
C ALA A 43 7.78 -7.79 14.66
N GLY A 44 8.73 -7.24 13.90
CA GLY A 44 9.78 -8.01 13.24
C GLY A 44 9.69 -8.08 11.71
N ALA A 45 8.81 -7.32 11.07
CA ALA A 45 8.81 -7.20 9.61
C ALA A 45 10.12 -6.56 9.08
N ALA A 46 10.52 -6.93 7.86
CA ALA A 46 11.62 -6.29 7.14
C ALA A 46 11.25 -4.91 6.64
N ILE A 47 10.01 -4.77 6.17
CA ILE A 47 9.43 -3.53 5.65
C ILE A 47 7.92 -3.58 5.87
N SER A 48 7.33 -2.46 6.21
CA SER A 48 5.86 -2.30 6.31
C SER A 48 5.44 -0.96 5.73
N GLY A 49 4.41 -0.94 4.90
CA GLY A 49 3.89 0.30 4.32
C GLY A 49 2.44 0.18 3.82
N PRO A 50 1.71 1.30 3.71
CA PRO A 50 0.42 1.35 3.04
C PRO A 50 0.56 1.05 1.55
N LEU A 51 -0.55 0.62 0.96
CA LEU A 51 -0.64 0.42 -0.48
C LEU A 51 -2.02 0.87 -0.98
N HIS A 52 -2.04 2.04 -1.61
CA HIS A 52 -3.28 2.69 -2.02
C HIS A 52 -3.69 2.40 -3.45
N THR A 53 -2.74 2.32 -4.39
CA THR A 53 -3.04 2.21 -5.82
C THR A 53 -2.73 0.82 -6.36
N GLU A 54 -3.61 0.33 -7.22
CA GLU A 54 -3.60 -0.99 -7.87
C GLU A 54 -2.71 -1.05 -9.13
N ASN A 55 -1.78 -0.10 -9.26
CA ASN A 55 -0.85 0.08 -10.36
C ASN A 55 0.57 0.40 -9.84
N LEU A 56 1.05 1.64 -9.95
CA LEU A 56 2.38 2.10 -9.53
C LEU A 56 2.73 1.71 -8.09
N GLY A 57 1.76 1.73 -7.18
CA GLY A 57 1.98 1.26 -5.80
C GLY A 57 2.39 -0.21 -5.75
N ILE A 58 1.71 -1.07 -6.53
CA ILE A 58 2.04 -2.49 -6.66
C ILE A 58 3.40 -2.66 -7.32
N GLU A 59 3.74 -1.85 -8.32
CA GLU A 59 5.06 -1.87 -8.97
C GLU A 59 6.18 -1.66 -7.94
N LYS A 60 6.07 -0.61 -7.13
CA LYS A 60 7.04 -0.30 -6.06
C LYS A 60 7.13 -1.41 -5.01
N VAL A 61 6.00 -1.99 -4.61
CA VAL A 61 5.97 -3.13 -3.67
C VAL A 61 6.73 -4.32 -4.26
N VAL A 62 6.45 -4.71 -5.50
CA VAL A 62 7.11 -5.83 -6.17
C VAL A 62 8.61 -5.58 -6.29
N ALA A 63 9.03 -4.42 -6.79
CA ALA A 63 10.43 -4.06 -6.98
C ALA A 63 11.22 -4.07 -5.66
N ASN A 64 10.68 -3.50 -4.59
CA ASN A 64 11.32 -3.52 -3.28
C ASN A 64 11.39 -4.93 -2.67
N ILE A 65 10.43 -5.81 -2.95
CA ILE A 65 10.45 -7.18 -2.43
C ILE A 65 11.47 -8.04 -3.17
N ILE A 66 11.47 -8.04 -4.50
CA ILE A 66 12.35 -8.93 -5.29
C ILE A 66 13.82 -8.49 -5.27
N SER A 67 14.09 -7.24 -4.87
CA SER A 67 15.44 -6.73 -4.60
C SER A 67 16.01 -7.14 -3.23
N ASN A 68 15.23 -7.86 -2.41
CA ASN A 68 15.71 -8.48 -1.18
C ASN A 68 15.30 -9.96 -1.11
N SER A 69 16.23 -10.85 -1.47
CA SER A 69 16.00 -12.31 -1.47
C SER A 69 15.69 -12.90 -0.08
N ASN A 70 15.91 -12.17 1.02
CA ASN A 70 15.54 -12.66 2.35
C ASN A 70 14.03 -12.63 2.57
N ILE A 71 13.27 -11.80 1.86
CA ILE A 71 11.82 -11.69 2.00
C ILE A 71 11.15 -12.87 1.31
N ARG A 72 10.43 -13.67 2.10
CA ARG A 72 9.75 -14.92 1.68
C ARG A 72 8.24 -14.90 1.92
N TYR A 73 7.75 -13.92 2.67
CA TYR A 73 6.33 -13.75 2.96
C TYR A 73 5.90 -12.31 2.68
N VAL A 74 4.72 -12.16 2.09
CA VAL A 74 4.03 -10.88 1.97
C VAL A 74 2.72 -10.99 2.71
N LEU A 75 2.62 -10.32 3.85
CA LEU A 75 1.40 -10.24 4.63
C LEU A 75 0.59 -9.04 4.17
N ILE A 76 -0.65 -9.26 3.77
CA ILE A 76 -1.57 -8.18 3.35
C ILE A 76 -2.61 -8.00 4.45
N CYS A 77 -2.61 -6.85 5.12
CA CYS A 77 -3.53 -6.52 6.20
C CYS A 77 -4.06 -5.09 6.07
N GLY A 78 -4.87 -4.67 7.05
CA GLY A 78 -5.49 -3.36 7.06
C GLY A 78 -6.77 -3.29 6.23
N SER A 79 -7.43 -2.14 6.29
CA SER A 79 -8.66 -1.83 5.58
C SER A 79 -8.43 -1.83 4.08
N GLU A 80 -9.23 -2.60 3.34
CA GLU A 80 -9.18 -2.62 1.87
C GLU A 80 -9.50 -1.24 1.27
N VAL A 81 -8.80 -0.88 0.20
CA VAL A 81 -8.93 0.44 -0.42
C VAL A 81 -10.13 0.43 -1.35
N GLN A 82 -11.17 1.20 -1.02
CA GLN A 82 -12.39 1.23 -1.83
C GLN A 82 -12.11 1.77 -3.25
N GLY A 83 -12.68 1.10 -4.26
CA GLY A 83 -12.48 1.44 -5.67
C GLY A 83 -11.22 0.79 -6.27
N HIS A 84 -10.08 0.93 -5.59
CA HIS A 84 -8.82 0.35 -6.03
C HIS A 84 -8.73 -1.17 -5.76
N ILE A 85 -9.30 -1.62 -4.63
CA ILE A 85 -9.33 -3.02 -4.17
C ILE A 85 -7.92 -3.65 -4.20
N THR A 86 -6.95 -2.89 -3.71
CA THR A 86 -5.54 -3.12 -3.94
C THR A 86 -5.03 -4.41 -3.33
N GLY A 87 -5.53 -4.82 -2.16
CA GLY A 87 -5.16 -6.09 -1.53
C GLY A 87 -5.52 -7.29 -2.41
N LYS A 88 -6.75 -7.31 -2.94
CA LYS A 88 -7.16 -8.35 -3.89
C LYS A 88 -6.46 -8.24 -5.25
N THR A 89 -6.05 -7.06 -5.67
CA THR A 89 -5.23 -6.92 -6.88
C THR A 89 -3.85 -7.54 -6.69
N VAL A 90 -3.21 -7.39 -5.53
CA VAL A 90 -1.93 -8.05 -5.23
C VAL A 90 -2.10 -9.57 -5.18
N GLU A 91 -3.17 -10.08 -4.58
CA GLU A 91 -3.49 -11.52 -4.63
C GLU A 91 -3.64 -12.01 -6.08
N ALA A 92 -4.36 -11.27 -6.92
CA ALA A 92 -4.54 -11.62 -8.33
C ALA A 92 -3.23 -11.60 -9.13
N LEU A 93 -2.34 -10.62 -8.85
CA LEU A 93 -0.99 -10.59 -9.43
C LEU A 93 -0.20 -11.83 -9.05
N TYR A 94 -0.24 -12.22 -7.78
CA TYR A 94 0.46 -13.40 -7.29
C TYR A 94 -0.09 -14.69 -7.90
N GLU A 95 -1.41 -14.84 -8.02
CA GLU A 95 -2.03 -16.08 -8.50
C GLU A 95 -1.98 -16.21 -10.03
N ASN A 96 -2.18 -15.12 -10.75
CA ASN A 96 -2.46 -15.15 -12.19
C ASN A 96 -1.45 -14.40 -13.05
N GLY A 97 -0.60 -13.57 -12.45
CA GLY A 97 0.39 -12.76 -13.16
C GLY A 97 -0.22 -11.60 -13.95
N ILE A 98 0.45 -11.20 -15.02
CA ILE A 98 0.07 -10.08 -15.88
C ILE A 98 -0.13 -10.54 -17.32
N ASP A 99 -1.00 -9.84 -18.05
CA ASP A 99 -1.10 -9.94 -19.50
C ASP A 99 0.12 -9.26 -20.13
N GLU A 100 0.90 -9.99 -20.92
CA GLU A 100 2.18 -9.51 -21.47
C GLU A 100 2.01 -8.29 -22.39
N GLU A 101 0.94 -8.24 -23.19
CA GLU A 101 0.69 -7.16 -24.15
C GLU A 101 0.05 -5.95 -23.49
N LYS A 102 -0.95 -6.17 -22.63
CA LYS A 102 -1.74 -5.11 -22.00
C LYS A 102 -1.15 -4.60 -20.70
N LYS A 103 -0.20 -5.32 -20.12
CA LYS A 103 0.34 -5.06 -18.77
C LYS A 103 -0.71 -5.02 -17.67
N SER A 104 -1.88 -5.62 -17.90
CA SER A 104 -2.97 -5.68 -16.92
C SER A 104 -2.82 -6.89 -16.00
N ILE A 105 -3.08 -6.72 -14.71
CA ILE A 105 -3.11 -7.81 -13.72
C ILE A 105 -4.32 -8.70 -13.96
N ILE A 106 -4.07 -9.99 -14.23
CA ILE A 106 -5.12 -10.92 -14.64
C ILE A 106 -6.01 -11.28 -13.46
N GLY A 107 -7.32 -11.08 -13.61
CA GLY A 107 -8.31 -11.39 -12.56
C GLY A 107 -8.39 -10.35 -11.44
N SER A 108 -7.72 -9.20 -11.59
CA SER A 108 -7.81 -8.11 -10.62
C SER A 108 -9.24 -7.51 -10.57
N PRO A 109 -9.79 -7.26 -9.36
CA PRO A 109 -11.04 -6.53 -9.18
C PRO A 109 -10.87 -5.00 -9.15
N GLY A 110 -9.63 -4.50 -9.23
CA GLY A 110 -9.33 -3.07 -9.18
C GLY A 110 -9.76 -2.32 -10.43
N ALA A 111 -9.88 -1.00 -10.32
CA ALA A 111 -10.42 -0.16 -11.39
C ALA A 111 -9.43 0.01 -12.56
N ILE A 112 -8.15 0.22 -12.26
CA ILE A 112 -7.07 0.48 -13.23
C ILE A 112 -5.84 -0.40 -12.92
N PRO A 113 -5.95 -1.74 -13.02
CA PRO A 113 -4.92 -2.66 -12.56
C PRO A 113 -3.84 -2.90 -13.62
N PHE A 114 -3.17 -1.84 -14.06
CA PHE A 114 -2.12 -1.87 -15.08
C PHE A 114 -0.75 -1.59 -14.46
N VAL A 115 0.21 -2.46 -14.74
CA VAL A 115 1.60 -2.36 -14.26
C VAL A 115 2.55 -2.25 -15.44
N GLU A 116 2.55 -1.07 -16.05
CA GLU A 116 3.26 -0.78 -17.30
C GLU A 116 4.78 -0.93 -17.18
N ASN A 117 5.33 -0.66 -16.00
CA ASN A 117 6.77 -0.66 -15.75
C ASN A 117 7.30 -2.00 -15.24
N LEU A 118 6.42 -2.94 -14.85
CA LEU A 118 6.86 -4.27 -14.43
C LEU A 118 7.10 -5.21 -15.63
N PRO A 119 8.32 -5.76 -15.77
CA PRO A 119 8.57 -6.84 -16.72
C PRO A 119 7.93 -8.15 -16.21
N VAL A 120 7.58 -9.05 -17.14
CA VAL A 120 6.92 -10.33 -16.79
C VAL A 120 7.82 -11.16 -15.88
N GLU A 121 9.13 -11.12 -16.11
CA GLU A 121 10.14 -11.81 -15.33
C GLU A 121 10.17 -11.35 -13.87
N ALA A 122 9.90 -10.07 -13.60
CA ALA A 122 9.82 -9.55 -12.22
C ALA A 122 8.59 -10.07 -11.49
N VAL A 123 7.46 -10.18 -12.21
CA VAL A 123 6.23 -10.78 -11.67
C VAL A 123 6.44 -12.26 -11.38
N GLU A 124 7.03 -13.02 -12.30
CA GLU A 124 7.36 -14.42 -12.07
C GLU A 124 8.33 -14.61 -10.90
N ARG A 125 9.32 -13.72 -10.78
CA ARG A 125 10.27 -13.73 -9.66
C ARG A 125 9.53 -13.50 -8.35
N PHE A 126 8.64 -12.52 -8.29
CA PHE A 126 7.80 -12.26 -7.12
C PHE A 126 6.97 -13.49 -6.73
N GLN A 127 6.27 -14.09 -7.69
CA GLN A 127 5.44 -15.29 -7.49
C GLN A 127 6.23 -16.50 -6.95
N LYS A 128 7.47 -16.68 -7.42
CA LYS A 128 8.33 -17.80 -6.99
C LYS A 128 9.05 -17.52 -5.66
N GLN A 129 9.35 -16.25 -5.37
CA GLN A 129 10.14 -15.86 -4.21
C GLN A 129 9.33 -15.90 -2.92
N VAL A 130 8.09 -15.40 -2.94
CA VAL A 130 7.28 -15.16 -1.75
C VAL A 130 6.05 -16.06 -1.65
N SER A 131 5.45 -16.14 -0.47
CA SER A 131 4.10 -16.63 -0.24
C SER A 131 3.23 -15.51 0.32
N ILE A 132 2.01 -15.36 -0.21
CA ILE A 132 1.06 -14.38 0.30
C ILE A 132 0.31 -14.93 1.52
N VAL A 133 0.23 -14.09 2.56
CA VAL A 133 -0.58 -14.31 3.76
C VAL A 133 -1.65 -13.23 3.82
N SER A 134 -2.89 -13.59 3.49
CA SER A 134 -4.00 -12.65 3.44
C SER A 134 -4.67 -12.49 4.80
N MET A 135 -4.68 -11.25 5.29
CA MET A 135 -5.39 -10.75 6.46
C MET A 135 -6.14 -9.45 6.12
N ILE A 136 -6.61 -9.33 4.87
CA ILE A 136 -7.31 -8.14 4.36
C ILE A 136 -8.53 -7.82 5.23
N ASN A 137 -8.72 -6.55 5.55
CA ASN A 137 -9.69 -5.99 6.50
C ASN A 137 -9.44 -6.38 7.97
N ASN A 138 -8.26 -6.88 8.33
CA ASN A 138 -7.83 -7.03 9.71
C ASN A 138 -6.92 -5.86 10.11
N GLU A 139 -7.31 -5.12 11.15
CA GLU A 139 -6.54 -4.02 11.75
C GLU A 139 -6.08 -4.33 13.19
N ASP A 140 -6.29 -5.56 13.67
CA ASP A 140 -5.83 -5.99 14.99
C ASP A 140 -4.32 -6.26 14.95
N VAL A 141 -3.55 -5.27 15.43
CA VAL A 141 -2.09 -5.32 15.50
C VAL A 141 -1.59 -6.55 16.25
N SER A 142 -2.31 -7.04 17.27
CA SER A 142 -1.88 -8.22 18.03
C SER A 142 -1.98 -9.49 17.20
N GLU A 143 -3.06 -9.66 16.43
CA GLU A 143 -3.24 -10.81 15.54
C GLU A 143 -2.23 -10.76 14.39
N ILE A 144 -2.01 -9.58 13.81
CA ILE A 144 -1.05 -9.39 12.71
C ILE A 144 0.37 -9.66 13.21
N SER A 145 0.75 -9.14 14.38
CA SER A 145 2.07 -9.40 14.99
C SER A 145 2.29 -10.89 15.25
N SER A 146 1.28 -11.59 15.77
CA SER A 146 1.37 -13.04 15.96
C SER A 146 1.56 -13.80 14.64
N LYS A 147 1.00 -13.29 13.53
CA LYS A 147 1.18 -13.89 12.21
C LYS A 147 2.59 -13.61 11.66
N ILE A 148 3.13 -12.42 11.89
CA ILE A 148 4.53 -12.07 11.57
C ILE A 148 5.47 -13.04 12.30
N ASP A 149 5.29 -13.23 13.61
CA ASP A 149 6.09 -14.17 14.42
C ASP A 149 6.01 -15.62 13.90
N GLU A 150 4.83 -16.06 13.46
CA GLU A 150 4.63 -17.38 12.86
C GLU A 150 5.41 -17.52 11.55
N CYS A 151 5.40 -16.51 10.68
CA CYS A 151 6.17 -16.48 9.45
C CYS A 151 7.68 -16.49 9.71
N ILE A 152 8.15 -15.70 10.69
CA ILE A 152 9.56 -15.68 11.11
C ILE A 152 9.99 -17.05 11.67
N SER A 153 9.12 -17.70 12.45
CA SER A 153 9.40 -19.03 13.02
C SER A 153 9.50 -20.13 11.95
N ASN A 154 8.85 -19.93 10.80
CA ASN A 154 8.86 -20.84 9.66
C ASN A 154 9.76 -20.37 8.50
N ASP A 155 10.71 -19.48 8.77
CA ASP A 155 11.63 -18.92 7.78
C ASP A 155 12.34 -20.01 6.94
N PRO A 156 12.05 -20.12 5.64
CA PRO A 156 12.67 -21.12 4.78
C PRO A 156 14.12 -20.77 4.38
N GLY A 157 14.62 -19.59 4.77
CA GLY A 157 15.87 -19.02 4.30
C GLY A 157 15.68 -18.11 3.09
N ALA A 158 16.76 -17.47 2.65
CA ALA A 158 16.75 -16.62 1.46
C ALA A 158 16.34 -17.41 0.20
N TYR A 159 15.78 -16.70 -0.77
CA TYR A 159 15.53 -17.24 -2.09
C TYR A 159 16.86 -17.55 -2.81
N ASP A 160 16.87 -18.63 -3.57
CA ASP A 160 18.09 -19.22 -4.14
C ASP A 160 18.82 -18.28 -5.12
N GLU A 161 18.08 -17.40 -5.79
CA GLU A 161 18.63 -16.41 -6.72
C GLU A 161 18.98 -15.08 -6.02
N ASP A 162 19.90 -14.32 -6.60
CA ASP A 162 20.30 -13.01 -6.06
C ASP A 162 19.20 -11.96 -6.28
N ALA A 163 19.35 -10.81 -5.62
CA ALA A 163 18.42 -9.69 -5.72
C ALA A 163 18.16 -9.31 -7.19
N MET A 164 16.88 -9.19 -7.56
CA MET A 164 16.48 -8.68 -8.86
C MET A 164 16.17 -7.19 -8.75
N ILE A 165 16.81 -6.39 -9.59
CA ILE A 165 16.58 -4.94 -9.66
C ILE A 165 15.71 -4.67 -10.87
N VAL A 166 14.63 -3.91 -10.66
CA VAL A 166 13.78 -3.38 -11.72
C VAL A 166 14.07 -1.90 -11.77
N GLU A 167 14.52 -1.40 -12.92
CA GLU A 167 14.68 0.03 -13.15
C GLU A 167 13.36 0.53 -13.72
N PHE A 168 12.62 1.32 -12.94
CA PHE A 168 11.52 2.09 -13.49
C PHE A 168 12.09 3.28 -14.25
N ASN A 169 11.60 3.51 -15.46
CA ASN A 169 11.84 4.78 -16.11
C ASN A 169 11.09 5.81 -15.29
N GLU A 170 11.81 6.59 -14.49
CA GLU A 170 11.26 7.80 -13.91
C GLU A 170 10.84 8.69 -15.08
N THR A 171 9.56 8.63 -15.48
CA THR A 171 8.89 9.90 -15.77
C THR A 171 9.04 10.67 -14.47
N PRO A 172 9.70 11.84 -14.48
CA PRO A 172 9.82 12.65 -13.28
C PRO A 172 8.46 12.68 -12.61
N GLU A 173 8.41 12.56 -11.28
CA GLU A 173 7.25 13.07 -10.56
C GLU A 173 7.08 14.49 -11.07
N GLU A 174 6.12 14.71 -11.98
CA GLU A 174 5.82 16.03 -12.48
C GLU A 174 5.28 16.77 -11.25
N GLU A 175 6.18 17.47 -10.55
CA GLU A 175 5.81 18.76 -9.99
C GLU A 175 5.08 19.47 -11.13
N PHE A 176 3.77 19.65 -10.97
CA PHE A 176 2.92 20.30 -11.95
C PHE A 176 3.36 21.77 -12.11
N GLU A 177 4.46 22.02 -12.81
CA GLU A 177 4.72 23.27 -13.49
C GLU A 177 3.93 23.23 -14.79
N VAL A 178 2.86 24.03 -14.81
CA VAL A 178 2.04 24.26 -15.99
C VAL A 178 2.89 25.04 -16.99
N ASP A 179 3.60 24.33 -17.86
CA ASP A 179 4.28 24.95 -19.00
C ASP A 179 3.70 24.45 -20.33
N GLU A 180 3.53 25.42 -21.22
CA GLU A 180 2.74 25.37 -22.45
C GLU A 180 3.37 24.41 -23.49
N VAL A 181 2.72 23.27 -23.75
CA VAL A 181 3.25 22.26 -24.67
C VAL A 181 3.09 22.67 -26.14
N THR A 182 4.22 22.96 -26.81
CA THR A 182 4.31 22.95 -28.27
C THR A 182 4.57 21.52 -28.78
N PHE A 183 3.62 20.96 -29.54
CA PHE A 183 3.75 19.63 -30.14
C PHE A 183 4.38 19.68 -31.54
N SER A 184 5.43 18.88 -31.74
CA SER A 184 5.93 18.51 -33.08
C SER A 184 5.38 17.15 -33.48
N ASP A 185 4.89 17.14 -34.72
CA ASP A 185 4.27 16.10 -35.54
C ASP A 185 5.05 14.76 -35.58
N ASP A 186 4.36 13.63 -35.40
CA ASP A 186 4.23 12.56 -36.42
C ASP A 186 3.64 11.27 -35.80
N SER A 187 2.31 11.09 -35.87
CA SER A 187 1.64 9.80 -36.11
C SER A 187 0.13 9.97 -35.96
N ALA A 188 -0.60 9.56 -37.00
CA ALA A 188 -2.05 9.63 -37.07
C ALA A 188 -2.71 8.56 -36.19
N VAL A 189 -2.62 8.73 -34.87
CA VAL A 189 -3.62 8.21 -33.94
C VAL A 189 -4.67 9.31 -33.78
N ASP A 190 -5.95 8.93 -33.75
CA ASP A 190 -7.06 9.88 -33.60
C ASP A 190 -6.87 10.68 -32.29
N LEU A 191 -6.26 11.85 -32.43
CA LEU A 191 -5.79 12.70 -31.33
C LEU A 191 -6.95 13.03 -30.37
N ALA A 192 -8.17 13.10 -30.91
CA ALA A 192 -9.39 13.32 -30.14
C ALA A 192 -9.66 12.18 -29.14
N SER A 193 -9.40 10.93 -29.53
CA SER A 193 -9.60 9.75 -28.68
C SER A 193 -8.58 9.68 -27.55
N ILE A 194 -7.31 10.02 -27.82
CA ILE A 194 -6.25 10.10 -26.79
C ILE A 194 -6.57 11.20 -25.79
N VAL A 195 -6.92 12.40 -26.28
CA VAL A 195 -7.25 13.54 -25.43
C VAL A 195 -8.50 13.25 -24.59
N LEU A 196 -9.51 12.58 -25.15
CA LEU A 196 -10.70 12.17 -24.40
C LEU A 196 -10.38 11.13 -23.32
N LEU A 197 -9.55 10.14 -23.62
CA LEU A 197 -9.11 9.14 -22.65
C LEU A 197 -8.32 9.80 -21.51
N GLU A 198 -7.46 10.75 -21.82
CA GLU A 198 -6.70 11.51 -20.82
C GLU A 198 -7.64 12.35 -19.94
N VAL A 199 -8.62 13.03 -20.54
CA VAL A 199 -9.62 13.80 -19.80
C VAL A 199 -10.48 12.91 -18.91
N GLU A 200 -10.91 11.74 -19.39
CA GLU A 200 -11.64 10.77 -18.59
C GLU A 200 -10.80 10.25 -17.41
N ASN A 201 -9.52 9.96 -17.64
CA ASN A 201 -8.57 9.57 -16.59
C ASN A 201 -8.42 10.66 -15.52
N ARG A 202 -8.21 11.91 -15.92
CA ARG A 202 -8.12 13.05 -15.00
C ARG A 202 -9.42 13.27 -14.21
N ILE A 203 -10.58 13.12 -14.86
CA ILE A 203 -11.90 13.21 -14.19
C ILE A 203 -12.08 12.09 -13.16
N SER A 204 -11.67 10.87 -13.49
CA SER A 204 -11.75 9.72 -12.57
C SER A 204 -10.86 9.93 -11.34
N MET A 205 -9.61 10.38 -11.54
CA MET A 205 -8.68 10.72 -10.46
C MET A 205 -9.24 11.83 -9.56
N MET A 206 -9.73 12.94 -10.12
CA MET A 206 -10.35 14.01 -9.35
C MET A 206 -11.56 13.51 -8.54
N ASN A 207 -12.40 12.65 -9.11
CA ASN A 207 -13.54 12.10 -8.39
C ASN A 207 -13.12 11.22 -7.21
N ASN A 208 -11.98 10.54 -7.31
CA ASN A 208 -11.44 9.72 -6.22
C ASN A 208 -10.81 10.60 -5.13
N GLU A 209 -10.04 11.62 -5.48
CA GLU A 209 -9.51 12.61 -4.53
C GLU A 209 -10.65 13.33 -3.77
N ILE A 210 -11.71 13.74 -4.48
CA ILE A 210 -12.89 14.36 -3.86
C ILE A 210 -13.56 13.39 -2.86
N LYS A 211 -13.67 12.10 -3.19
CA LYS A 211 -14.22 11.10 -2.26
C LYS A 211 -13.34 10.89 -1.03
N GLN A 212 -12.02 10.93 -1.19
CA GLN A 212 -11.08 10.83 -0.07
C GLN A 212 -11.15 12.08 0.83
N ILE A 213 -11.19 13.27 0.26
CA ILE A 213 -11.38 14.52 1.02
C ILE A 213 -12.72 14.46 1.78
N ALA A 214 -13.79 14.01 1.12
CA ALA A 214 -15.09 13.85 1.75
C ALA A 214 -15.09 12.79 2.88
N SER A 215 -14.34 11.69 2.74
CA SER A 215 -14.22 10.67 3.79
C SER A 215 -13.43 11.19 4.98
N LEU A 216 -12.35 11.94 4.74
CA LEU A 216 -11.57 12.63 5.77
C LEU A 216 -12.41 13.67 6.51
N GLU A 217 -13.20 14.48 5.79
CA GLU A 217 -14.14 15.43 6.40
C GLU A 217 -15.22 14.71 7.21
N LYS A 218 -15.73 13.57 6.74
CA LYS A 218 -16.71 12.76 7.48
C LYS A 218 -16.12 12.17 8.76
N ILE A 219 -14.90 11.63 8.71
CA ILE A 219 -14.21 11.09 9.89
C ILE A 219 -13.87 12.22 10.86
N SER A 220 -13.36 13.33 10.34
CA SER A 220 -13.03 14.54 11.10
C SER A 220 -14.27 15.11 11.80
N SER A 221 -15.38 15.29 11.09
CA SER A 221 -16.64 15.78 11.67
C SER A 221 -17.21 14.84 12.74
N GLY A 222 -17.11 13.51 12.55
CA GLY A 222 -17.45 12.53 13.58
C GLY A 222 -16.56 12.63 14.82
N TYR A 223 -15.25 12.80 14.63
CA TYR A 223 -14.29 12.98 15.72
C TYR A 223 -14.52 14.28 16.51
N TYR A 224 -14.77 15.40 15.82
CA TYR A 224 -15.10 16.68 16.46
C TYR A 224 -16.44 16.62 17.20
N ALA A 225 -17.46 15.97 16.64
CA ALA A 225 -18.74 15.77 17.32
C ALA A 225 -18.57 14.97 18.61
N GLY A 226 -17.84 13.84 18.56
CA GLY A 226 -17.58 13.01 19.74
C GLY A 226 -16.77 13.74 20.83
N LYS A 227 -15.80 14.58 20.45
CA LYS A 227 -15.07 15.44 21.41
C LYS A 227 -15.99 16.44 22.11
N ILE A 228 -16.87 17.10 21.37
CA ILE A 228 -17.80 18.09 21.93
C ILE A 228 -18.79 17.40 22.88
N GLU A 229 -19.36 16.27 22.48
CA GLU A 229 -20.26 15.48 23.34
C GLU A 229 -19.57 15.03 24.63
N GLY A 230 -18.33 14.53 24.55
CA GLY A 230 -17.55 14.13 25.72
C GLY A 230 -17.29 15.28 26.69
N ILE A 231 -16.95 16.48 26.17
CA ILE A 231 -16.75 17.69 26.99
C ILE A 231 -18.05 18.09 27.68
N VAL A 232 -19.19 18.07 26.97
CA VAL A 232 -20.50 18.45 27.54
C VAL A 232 -20.94 17.48 28.63
N ILE A 233 -20.82 16.16 28.38
CA ILE A 233 -21.16 15.13 29.37
C ILE A 233 -20.26 15.27 30.60
N GLY A 234 -18.95 15.46 30.40
CA GLY A 234 -18.01 15.67 31.51
C GLY A 234 -18.34 16.91 32.34
N PHE A 235 -18.71 18.01 31.69
CA PHE A 235 -19.13 19.24 32.37
C PHE A 235 -20.40 19.05 33.21
N ILE A 236 -21.41 18.37 32.66
CA ILE A 236 -22.66 18.07 33.37
C ILE A 236 -22.40 17.19 34.59
N LEU A 237 -21.62 16.11 34.44
CA LEU A 237 -21.28 15.22 35.55
C LEU A 237 -20.54 15.97 36.66
N THR A 238 -19.60 16.85 36.29
CA THR A 238 -18.84 17.67 37.25
C THR A 238 -19.77 18.57 38.05
N LEU A 239 -20.75 19.21 37.40
CA LEU A 239 -21.76 20.03 38.09
C LEU A 239 -22.63 19.21 39.04
N VAL A 240 -23.05 18.01 38.63
CA VAL A 240 -23.83 17.09 39.48
C VAL A 240 -23.04 16.70 40.73
N PHE A 241 -21.78 16.30 40.58
CA PHE A 241 -20.91 16.00 41.73
C PHE A 241 -20.73 17.20 42.65
N LEU A 242 -20.54 18.39 42.09
CA LEU A 242 -20.41 19.62 42.87
C LEU A 242 -21.67 19.90 43.69
N ILE A 243 -22.86 19.70 43.10
CA ILE A 243 -24.15 19.86 43.80
C ILE A 243 -24.29 18.84 44.93
N ILE A 244 -23.92 17.57 44.71
CA ILE A 244 -23.96 16.52 45.74
C ILE A 244 -23.06 16.90 46.92
N ILE A 245 -21.82 17.33 46.64
CA ILE A 245 -20.86 17.77 47.66
C ILE A 245 -21.39 18.98 48.45
N ILE A 246 -22.00 19.96 47.77
CA ILE A 246 -22.56 21.15 48.40
C ILE A 246 -23.79 20.82 49.26
N GLN A 247 -24.62 19.86 48.84
CA GLN A 247 -25.81 19.44 49.58
C GLN A 247 -25.49 18.51 50.77
N GLY A 248 -24.22 18.09 50.94
CA GLY A 248 -23.79 17.25 52.06
C GLY A 248 -24.34 15.82 51.99
N LEU A 249 -24.59 15.32 50.78
CA LEU A 249 -25.01 13.95 50.49
C LEU A 249 -23.82 13.04 50.23
#